data_AF-A0AAD5EKL6-F1
#
_entry.id   AF-A0AAD5EKL6-F1
#
_cell.length_a   1.000
_cell.length_b   1.000
_cell.length_c   1.000
_cell.angle_alpha   90.00
_cell.angle_beta   90.00
_cell.angle_gamma   90.00
#
_symmetry.space_group_name_H-M   'P 1'
#
loop_
_entity.id
_entity.type
_entity.pdbx_description
1 polymer ?
#
loop_
_entity_poly.entity_id
_entity_poly.type
_entity_poly.pdbx_seq_one_letter_code
_entity_poly.pdbx_strand_id
1 'polypeptide(L)'
;MDMVQVNDLDGSVLEKMRSLPPPSVLQFSGRGSYWNEYTLSQELKDFLDSFTKSHGAFIRGKLPARQAPKEFGMKNLMQFSANDGFSVRPNTLVVLIPLFTSSASAKFTTGTGEWHTLRWVPGTFIRIPSGTRGRDVGFGGPVPVYSLMIEVPLEAASV
;
A
#
# COMPACT_ATOMS: atom_id res chain seq x y z
N MET A 1 7.89 6.85 -17.46
CA MET A 1 8.61 6.66 -16.20
C MET A 1 7.62 6.22 -15.15
N ASP A 2 7.68 4.95 -14.73
CA ASP A 2 6.89 4.43 -13.62
C ASP A 2 7.48 4.98 -12.31
N MET A 3 6.86 6.01 -11.76
CA MET A 3 7.30 6.64 -10.52
C MET A 3 6.34 6.26 -9.39
N VAL A 4 6.87 6.05 -8.19
CA VAL A 4 6.03 5.89 -7.00
C VAL A 4 5.29 7.21 -6.76
N GLN A 5 3.98 7.14 -6.54
CA GLN A 5 3.11 8.31 -6.38
C GLN A 5 2.52 8.32 -4.98
N VAL A 6 2.59 9.46 -4.30
CA VAL A 6 1.87 9.71 -3.05
C VAL A 6 0.68 10.60 -3.39
N ASN A 7 -0.52 10.21 -2.97
CA ASN A 7 -1.75 10.94 -3.25
C ASN A 7 -2.53 11.10 -1.94
N ASP A 8 -3.24 12.21 -1.78
CA ASP A 8 -4.11 12.42 -0.62
C ASP A 8 -5.42 11.61 -0.78
N LEU A 9 -6.00 11.20 0.35
CA LEU A 9 -7.34 10.63 0.39
C LEU A 9 -8.38 11.72 0.18
N ASP A 10 -9.48 11.36 -0.47
CA ASP A 10 -10.65 12.23 -0.60
C ASP A 10 -11.21 12.53 0.80
N GLY A 11 -11.78 13.73 0.99
CA GLY A 11 -12.19 14.21 2.32
C GLY A 11 -13.12 13.24 3.07
N SER A 12 -14.09 12.62 2.38
CA SER A 12 -14.99 11.64 3.00
C SER A 12 -14.29 10.34 3.41
N VAL A 13 -13.30 9.90 2.64
CA VAL A 13 -12.47 8.72 2.95
C VAL A 13 -11.51 9.02 4.10
N LEU A 14 -10.95 10.23 4.13
CA LEU A 14 -10.09 10.72 5.21
C LEU A 14 -10.83 10.74 6.55
N GLU A 15 -12.07 11.23 6.58
CA GLU A 15 -12.88 11.23 7.82
C GLU A 15 -13.19 9.82 8.30
N LYS A 16 -13.52 8.89 7.39
CA LYS A 16 -13.68 7.47 7.74
C LYS A 16 -12.40 6.87 8.31
N MET A 17 -11.25 7.17 7.71
CA MET A 17 -9.96 6.71 8.22
C MET A 17 -9.69 7.21 9.64
N ARG A 18 -10.00 8.48 9.93
CA ARG A 18 -9.83 9.07 11.27
C ARG A 18 -10.71 8.43 12.34
N SER A 19 -11.86 7.87 11.93
CA SER A 19 -12.75 7.11 12.82
C SER A 19 -12.35 5.65 13.04
N LEU A 20 -11.28 5.16 12.37
CA LEU A 20 -10.84 3.78 12.55
C LEU A 20 -10.37 3.53 13.98
N PRO A 21 -10.64 2.32 14.52
CA PRO A 21 -10.21 1.98 15.85
C PRO A 21 -8.68 1.95 15.97
N PRO A 22 -8.12 2.26 17.15
CA PRO A 22 -6.67 2.35 17.34
C PRO A 22 -5.98 0.98 17.19
N PRO A 23 -4.65 0.95 16.93
CA PRO A 23 -3.90 -0.30 16.74
C PRO A 23 -4.02 -1.31 17.89
N SER A 24 -4.29 -0.84 19.12
CA SER A 24 -4.36 -1.67 20.32
C SER A 24 -5.52 -2.66 20.34
N VAL A 25 -6.55 -2.47 19.50
CA VAL A 25 -7.70 -3.38 19.42
C VAL A 25 -7.64 -4.31 18.21
N LEU A 26 -6.55 -4.26 17.43
CA LEU A 26 -6.36 -5.12 16.27
C LEU A 26 -6.12 -6.57 16.72
N GLN A 27 -6.79 -7.50 16.04
CA GLN A 27 -6.62 -8.92 16.30
C GLN A 27 -5.55 -9.49 15.38
N PHE A 28 -4.43 -9.92 15.96
CA PHE A 28 -3.36 -10.59 15.22
C PHE A 28 -3.89 -11.86 14.53
N SER A 29 -3.65 -11.99 13.22
CA SER A 29 -4.09 -13.12 12.41
C SER A 29 -2.96 -14.04 11.99
N GLY A 30 -1.72 -13.54 11.95
CA GLY A 30 -0.58 -14.33 11.53
C GLY A 30 0.67 -13.50 11.25
N ARG A 31 1.74 -14.18 10.84
CA ARG A 31 3.00 -13.54 10.47
C ARG A 31 3.33 -13.87 9.02
N GLY A 32 3.44 -12.83 8.19
CA GLY A 32 4.08 -12.90 6.89
C GLY A 32 5.60 -12.81 7.03
N SER A 33 6.32 -12.96 5.91
CA SER A 33 7.79 -12.98 5.92
C SER A 33 8.44 -11.71 6.49
N TYR A 34 7.78 -10.55 6.33
CA TYR A 34 8.32 -9.23 6.71
C TYR A 34 7.30 -8.34 7.45
N TRP A 35 6.14 -8.90 7.79
CA TRP A 35 5.05 -8.16 8.45
C TRP A 35 4.23 -9.08 9.34
N ASN A 36 3.62 -8.50 10.37
CA ASN A 36 2.51 -9.14 11.08
C ASN A 36 1.21 -8.80 10.34
N GLU A 37 0.31 -9.77 10.25
CA GLU A 37 -1.03 -9.59 9.70
C GLU A 37 -2.05 -9.52 10.83
N TYR A 38 -3.09 -8.72 10.59
CA TYR A 38 -4.22 -8.54 11.50
C TYR A 38 -5.53 -8.77 10.75
N THR A 39 -6.46 -9.44 11.42
CA THR A 39 -7.80 -9.69 10.92
C THR A 39 -8.47 -8.36 10.56
N LEU A 40 -9.04 -8.28 9.36
CA LEU A 40 -9.82 -7.13 8.94
C LEU A 40 -11.14 -7.07 9.73
N SER A 41 -11.25 -6.11 10.65
CA SER A 41 -12.51 -5.77 11.31
C SER A 41 -13.53 -5.24 10.31
N GLN A 42 -14.80 -5.15 10.71
CA GLN A 42 -15.84 -4.63 9.83
C GLN A 42 -15.59 -3.16 9.46
N GLU A 43 -15.09 -2.35 10.39
CA GLU A 43 -14.75 -0.94 10.17
C GLU A 43 -13.63 -0.77 9.13
N LEU A 44 -12.62 -1.64 9.17
CA LEU A 44 -11.55 -1.65 8.17
C LEU A 44 -12.10 -2.02 6.80
N LYS A 45 -12.99 -3.04 6.72
CA LYS A 45 -13.66 -3.43 5.46
C LYS A 45 -14.51 -2.29 4.90
N ASP A 46 -15.26 -1.59 5.74
CA ASP A 46 -16.11 -0.46 5.34
C ASP A 46 -15.27 0.73 4.87
N PHE A 47 -14.13 0.98 5.52
CA PHE A 47 -13.16 1.97 5.05
C PHE A 47 -12.63 1.62 3.65
N LEU A 48 -12.27 0.35 3.43
CA LEU A 48 -11.74 -0.11 2.15
C LEU A 48 -12.74 -0.03 1.01
N ASP A 49 -14.00 -0.37 1.27
CA ASP A 49 -15.07 -0.21 0.31
C ASP A 49 -15.21 1.28 -0.09
N SER A 50 -15.21 2.19 0.89
CA SER A 50 -15.24 3.63 0.64
C SER A 50 -14.02 4.12 -0.15
N PHE A 51 -12.82 3.63 0.20
CA PHE A 51 -11.58 3.94 -0.53
C PHE A 51 -11.66 3.47 -1.98
N THR A 52 -12.10 2.23 -2.21
CA THR A 52 -12.18 1.64 -3.55
C THR A 52 -13.20 2.35 -4.42
N LYS A 53 -14.35 2.76 -3.84
CA LYS A 53 -15.37 3.55 -4.55
C LYS A 53 -14.86 4.93 -4.98
N SER A 54 -14.04 5.59 -4.14
CA SER A 54 -13.57 6.95 -4.40
C SER A 54 -12.32 6.99 -5.28
N HIS A 55 -11.34 6.11 -5.00
CA HIS A 55 -10.02 6.14 -5.64
C HIS A 55 -9.78 4.99 -6.62
N GLY A 56 -10.65 3.98 -6.68
CA GLY A 56 -10.45 2.79 -7.52
C GLY A 56 -10.31 3.11 -9.01
N ALA A 57 -11.13 4.03 -9.52
CA ALA A 57 -11.04 4.48 -10.91
C ALA A 57 -9.69 5.16 -11.22
N PHE A 58 -9.18 5.99 -10.31
CA PHE A 58 -7.87 6.64 -10.44
C PHE A 58 -6.73 5.61 -10.45
N ILE A 59 -6.78 4.63 -9.55
CA ILE A 59 -5.77 3.55 -9.46
C ILE A 59 -5.72 2.76 -10.78
N ARG A 60 -6.89 2.46 -11.36
CA ARG A 60 -7.01 1.75 -12.66
C ARG A 60 -6.60 2.61 -13.85
N GLY A 61 -7.05 3.86 -13.92
CA GLY A 61 -6.84 4.75 -15.06
C GLY A 61 -5.41 5.21 -15.28
N LYS A 62 -4.53 5.07 -14.27
CA LYS A 62 -3.10 5.40 -14.35
C LYS A 62 -2.22 4.21 -14.76
N LEU A 63 -2.81 3.05 -15.08
CA LEU A 63 -2.09 1.91 -15.66
C LEU A 63 -1.95 2.12 -17.18
N PRO A 64 -0.78 1.82 -17.79
CA PRO A 64 -0.65 1.78 -19.25
C PRO A 64 -1.73 0.89 -19.85
N ALA A 65 -2.31 1.28 -20.99
CA ALA A 65 -3.44 0.56 -21.62
C ALA A 65 -3.18 -0.93 -21.93
N ARG A 66 -1.90 -1.35 -21.96
CA ARG A 66 -1.47 -2.75 -22.16
C ARG A 66 -1.30 -3.57 -20.88
N GLN A 67 -1.59 -2.98 -19.72
CA GLN A 67 -1.48 -3.59 -18.39
C GLN A 67 -2.84 -3.61 -17.71
N ALA A 68 -3.81 -4.25 -18.34
CA ALA A 68 -5.13 -4.41 -17.75
C ALA A 68 -5.00 -5.14 -16.39
N PRO A 69 -5.59 -4.61 -15.31
CA PRO A 69 -5.57 -5.29 -14.02
C PRO A 69 -6.44 -6.55 -14.10
N LYS A 70 -5.88 -7.72 -13.76
CA LYS A 70 -6.64 -8.98 -13.76
C LYS A 70 -7.64 -8.99 -12.61
N GLU A 71 -7.14 -8.77 -11.40
CA GLU A 71 -7.92 -8.82 -10.16
C GLU A 71 -7.29 -7.90 -9.11
N PHE A 72 -8.09 -7.44 -8.14
CA PHE A 72 -7.60 -6.72 -6.97
C PHE A 72 -7.47 -7.71 -5.82
N GLY A 73 -6.26 -8.22 -5.61
CA GLY A 73 -5.91 -9.08 -4.49
C GLY A 73 -5.66 -8.23 -3.25
N MET A 74 -6.64 -8.16 -2.37
CA MET A 74 -6.48 -7.41 -1.13
C MET A 74 -5.77 -8.24 -0.06
N LYS A 75 -4.81 -7.65 0.65
CA LYS A 75 -4.20 -8.23 1.85
C LYS A 75 -4.84 -7.70 3.13
N ASN A 76 -4.65 -8.46 4.21
CA ASN A 76 -5.01 -8.06 5.56
C ASN A 76 -4.35 -6.73 5.97
N LEU A 77 -4.77 -6.19 7.11
CA LEU A 77 -4.02 -5.10 7.73
C LEU A 77 -2.63 -5.61 8.10
N MET A 78 -1.59 -4.93 7.66
CA MET A 78 -0.22 -5.34 7.90
C MET A 78 0.49 -4.33 8.82
N GLN A 79 1.30 -4.86 9.72
CA GLN A 79 2.30 -4.10 10.46
C GLN A 79 3.68 -4.54 9.99
N PHE A 80 4.41 -3.65 9.35
CA PHE A 80 5.79 -3.88 8.96
C PHE A 80 6.73 -3.55 10.11
N SER A 81 7.76 -4.37 10.27
CA SER A 81 8.78 -4.18 11.30
C SER A 81 9.63 -2.93 11.03
N ALA A 82 10.20 -2.36 12.09
CA ALA A 82 11.17 -1.27 11.98
C ALA A 82 12.40 -1.73 11.18
N ASN A 83 12.87 -0.89 10.24
CA ASN A 83 13.99 -1.17 9.34
C ASN A 83 13.81 -2.40 8.44
N ASP A 84 12.58 -2.89 8.30
CA ASP A 84 12.24 -4.01 7.44
C ASP A 84 11.57 -3.53 6.15
N GLY A 85 11.27 -4.45 5.25
CA GLY A 85 10.81 -4.12 3.91
C GLY A 85 10.18 -5.30 3.18
N PHE A 86 9.74 -5.07 1.95
CA PHE A 86 9.26 -6.14 1.09
C PHE A 86 9.53 -5.84 -0.37
N SER A 87 9.64 -6.91 -1.16
CA SER A 87 9.81 -6.81 -2.61
C SER A 87 8.46 -6.94 -3.32
N VAL A 88 8.12 -5.92 -4.09
CA VAL A 88 7.03 -5.94 -5.07
C VAL A 88 7.43 -6.83 -6.24
N ARG A 89 6.61 -7.84 -6.52
CA ARG A 89 6.84 -8.76 -7.64
C ARG A 89 6.76 -8.04 -8.99
N PRO A 90 7.47 -8.52 -10.03
CA PRO A 90 7.27 -8.06 -11.39
C PRO A 90 5.79 -8.14 -11.83
N ASN A 91 5.38 -7.24 -12.71
CA ASN A 91 4.01 -7.10 -13.22
C ASN A 91 2.94 -6.99 -12.12
N THR A 92 3.24 -6.36 -10.99
CA THR A 92 2.27 -6.15 -9.89
C THR A 92 2.21 -4.68 -9.47
N LEU A 93 1.03 -4.06 -9.56
CA LEU A 93 0.81 -2.77 -8.93
C LEU A 93 0.51 -2.99 -7.44
N VAL A 94 1.23 -2.28 -6.57
CA VAL A 94 0.94 -2.26 -5.12
C VAL A 94 0.41 -0.89 -4.74
N VAL A 95 -0.69 -0.87 -3.98
CA VAL A 95 -1.20 0.34 -3.33
C VAL A 95 -1.13 0.15 -1.82
N LEU A 96 -0.40 1.04 -1.15
CA LEU A 96 -0.29 1.09 0.31
C LEU A 96 -1.14 2.24 0.86
N ILE A 97 -1.89 1.97 1.92
CA ILE A 97 -2.72 2.95 2.62
C ILE A 97 -2.28 3.00 4.09
N PRO A 98 -1.44 3.99 4.48
CA PRO A 98 -1.09 4.22 5.87
C PRO A 98 -2.34 4.57 6.69
N LEU A 99 -2.56 3.89 7.82
CA LEU A 99 -3.78 4.10 8.64
C LEU A 99 -3.51 4.74 10.00
N PHE A 100 -2.38 4.41 10.62
CA PHE A 100 -2.06 4.85 11.98
C PHE A 100 -0.77 5.65 12.00
N THR A 101 -0.67 6.56 12.96
CA THR A 101 0.49 7.43 13.10
C THR A 101 1.66 6.62 13.64
N SER A 102 2.57 6.21 12.75
CA SER A 102 3.60 5.25 13.14
C SER A 102 4.97 5.51 12.49
N SER A 103 5.03 6.34 11.44
CA SER A 103 6.28 6.87 10.86
C SER A 103 5.96 8.12 10.05
N ALA A 104 6.95 8.97 9.81
CA ALA A 104 6.83 10.13 8.91
C ALA A 104 7.27 9.82 7.47
N SER A 105 8.00 8.73 7.26
CA SER A 105 8.60 8.41 5.95
C SER A 105 8.75 6.91 5.69
N ALA A 106 8.74 6.54 4.40
CA ALA A 106 9.13 5.23 3.89
C ALA A 106 10.12 5.40 2.74
N LYS A 107 10.98 4.41 2.52
CA LYS A 107 12.00 4.37 1.44
C LYS A 107 11.60 3.35 0.38
N PHE A 108 11.89 3.66 -0.87
CA PHE A 108 11.54 2.83 -2.03
C PHE A 108 12.69 2.79 -3.02
N THR A 109 12.96 1.65 -3.63
CA THR A 109 13.89 1.56 -4.76
C THR A 109 13.21 1.94 -6.08
N THR A 110 13.94 2.67 -6.92
CA THR A 110 13.57 2.89 -8.32
C THR A 110 13.86 1.66 -9.17
N GLY A 111 13.39 1.67 -10.43
CA GLY A 111 13.80 0.66 -11.40
C GLY A 111 15.31 0.64 -11.70
N THR A 112 16.06 1.67 -11.29
CA THR A 112 17.53 1.75 -11.37
C THR A 112 18.24 1.26 -10.09
N GLY A 113 17.48 0.94 -9.03
CA GLY A 113 18.02 0.51 -7.74
C GLY A 113 18.34 1.65 -6.76
N GLU A 114 18.05 2.91 -7.12
CA GLU A 114 18.28 4.06 -6.24
C GLU A 114 17.18 4.17 -5.19
N TRP A 115 17.56 4.51 -3.95
CA TRP A 115 16.61 4.69 -2.85
C TRP A 115 16.04 6.11 -2.82
N HIS A 116 14.71 6.21 -2.79
CA HIS A 116 13.97 7.45 -2.63
C HIS A 116 13.15 7.42 -1.36
N THR A 117 13.15 8.53 -0.62
CA THR A 117 12.32 8.69 0.57
C THR A 117 11.02 9.39 0.19
N LEU A 118 9.90 8.86 0.66
CA LEU A 118 8.58 9.43 0.45
C LEU A 118 7.88 9.68 1.78
N ARG A 119 6.97 10.66 1.75
CA ARG A 119 6.06 10.94 2.85
C ARG A 119 5.21 9.70 3.13
N TRP A 120 5.21 9.27 4.38
CA TRP A 120 4.37 8.19 4.88
C TRP A 120 3.51 8.76 6.00
N VAL A 121 2.26 9.08 5.72
CA VAL A 121 1.35 9.62 6.74
C VAL A 121 -0.07 9.09 6.52
N PRO A 122 -0.82 8.84 7.60
CA PRO A 122 -2.26 8.63 7.49
C PRO A 122 -2.92 9.79 6.74
N GLY A 123 -3.89 9.46 5.91
CA GLY A 123 -4.58 10.43 5.04
C GLY A 123 -4.04 10.47 3.62
N THR A 124 -3.09 9.60 3.29
CA THR A 124 -2.55 9.42 1.95
C THR A 124 -2.71 7.98 1.49
N PHE A 125 -2.52 7.74 0.20
CA PHE A 125 -2.25 6.42 -0.35
C PHE A 125 -1.07 6.49 -1.32
N ILE A 126 -0.28 5.43 -1.35
CA ILE A 126 0.97 5.34 -2.08
C ILE A 126 0.82 4.28 -3.16
N ARG A 127 0.99 4.69 -4.41
CA ARG A 127 0.93 3.82 -5.58
C ARG A 127 2.33 3.46 -6.02
N ILE A 128 2.66 2.18 -5.99
CA ILE A 128 3.98 1.62 -6.31
C ILE A 128 3.85 0.78 -7.58
N PRO A 129 4.16 1.35 -8.75
CA PRO A 129 4.16 0.57 -9.99
C PRO A 129 5.32 -0.44 -9.97
N SER A 130 5.03 -1.71 -10.23
CA SER A 130 6.08 -2.67 -10.55
C SER A 130 6.77 -2.29 -11.84
N GLY A 131 8.11 -2.26 -11.80
CA GLY A 131 8.91 -2.39 -13.01
C GLY A 131 9.11 -3.88 -13.34
N THR A 132 9.70 -4.14 -14.51
CA THR A 132 10.03 -5.50 -15.00
C THR A 132 10.98 -6.29 -14.08
N ARG A 133 11.72 -5.63 -13.20
CA ARG A 133 12.70 -6.25 -12.28
C ARG A 133 12.26 -6.30 -10.81
N GLY A 134 10.99 -6.00 -10.51
CA GLY A 134 10.50 -5.85 -9.13
C GLY A 134 10.96 -4.54 -8.47
N ARG A 135 10.54 -4.28 -7.23
CA ARG A 135 10.96 -3.12 -6.42
C ARG A 135 10.97 -3.44 -4.93
N ASP A 136 11.97 -2.97 -4.21
CA ASP A 136 12.02 -3.06 -2.76
C ASP A 136 11.43 -1.81 -2.10
N VAL A 137 10.61 -2.06 -1.08
CA VAL A 137 10.07 -1.08 -0.13
C VAL A 137 10.77 -1.29 1.20
N GLY A 138 11.23 -0.24 1.86
CA GLY A 138 11.86 -0.31 3.17
C GLY A 138 11.37 0.79 4.12
N PHE A 139 11.19 0.47 5.39
CA PHE A 139 10.67 1.40 6.39
C PHE A 139 11.80 1.88 7.30
N GLY A 140 12.40 3.02 6.94
CA GLY A 140 13.54 3.61 7.64
C GLY A 140 13.17 4.41 8.88
N GLY A 141 12.62 3.74 9.91
CA GLY A 141 12.29 4.36 11.18
C GLY A 141 12.28 3.34 12.33
N PRO A 142 12.43 3.78 13.59
CA PRO A 142 12.51 2.89 14.75
C PRO A 142 11.16 2.30 15.18
N VAL A 143 10.07 2.70 14.53
CA VAL A 143 8.70 2.37 14.91
C VAL A 143 8.06 1.50 13.81
N PRO A 144 7.34 0.42 14.17
CA PRO A 144 6.60 -0.38 13.20
C PRO A 144 5.60 0.47 12.43
N VAL A 145 5.32 0.14 11.16
CA VAL A 145 4.34 0.88 10.37
C VAL A 145 3.13 0.05 9.99
N TYR A 146 1.96 0.66 10.07
CA TYR A 146 0.70 0.00 9.74
C TYR A 146 0.16 0.46 8.39
N SER A 147 -0.19 -0.49 7.54
CA SER A 147 -0.75 -0.24 6.23
C SER A 147 -1.75 -1.30 5.84
N LEU A 148 -2.81 -0.89 5.15
CA LEU A 148 -3.50 -1.79 4.24
C LEU A 148 -2.71 -1.89 2.94
N MET A 149 -2.80 -3.05 2.28
CA MET A 149 -2.22 -3.24 0.96
C MET A 149 -3.20 -3.88 0.01
N ILE A 150 -3.21 -3.31 -1.18
CA ILE A 150 -3.93 -3.83 -2.32
C ILE A 150 -2.87 -4.21 -3.35
N GLU A 151 -2.84 -5.48 -3.73
CA GLU A 151 -2.02 -5.99 -4.81
C GLU A 151 -2.89 -6.15 -6.05
N VAL A 152 -2.40 -5.68 -7.19
CA VAL A 152 -3.11 -5.76 -8.46
C VAL A 152 -2.16 -6.41 -9.46
N PRO A 153 -2.29 -7.72 -9.71
CA PRO A 153 -1.57 -8.38 -10.78
C PRO A 153 -1.93 -7.75 -12.13
N LEU A 154 -0.91 -7.38 -12.88
CA LEU A 154 -1.03 -6.80 -14.20
C LEU A 154 -0.75 -7.88 -15.25
N GLU A 155 -1.39 -7.78 -16.41
CA GLU A 155 -0.95 -8.58 -17.55
C GLU A 155 0.51 -8.25 -17.87
N ALA A 156 1.34 -9.28 -18.08
CA ALA A 156 2.65 -9.08 -18.65
C ALA A 156 2.44 -8.42 -20.01
N ALA A 157 3.04 -7.25 -20.23
CA ALA A 157 3.13 -6.72 -21.58
C ALA A 157 3.94 -7.76 -22.37
N SER A 158 3.28 -8.51 -23.25
CA SER A 158 3.98 -9.37 -24.21
C SER A 158 5.00 -8.49 -24.93
N VAL A 159 6.28 -8.72 -24.63
CA VAL A 159 7.39 -8.09 -25.35
C VAL A 159 7.49 -8.74 -26.72
#